data_AF-A0A1I6RJY1-F1
#
_entry.id   AF-A0A1I6RJY1-F1
#
_cell.length_a   1.000
_cell.length_b   1.000
_cell.length_c   1.000
_cell.angle_alpha   90.00
_cell.angle_beta   90.00
_cell.angle_gamma   90.00
#
_symmetry.space_group_name_H-M   'P 1'
#
loop_
_entity.id
_entity.type
_entity.pdbx_description
1 polymer ?
#
loop_
_entity_poly.entity_id
_entity_poly.type
_entity_poly.pdbx_seq_one_letter_code
_entity_poly.pdbx_strand_id
1 'polypeptide(L)'
;MFDTLPSYPWLPPLMTGSELAEAMRYSGVTSAFRGWLKSLDIKPVPGRSDLYDPHHVRHRLNEAQGLSLRGFTPPEAPTENNEPRSLTEMRRQRRGK
;
A
#
# COMPACT_ATOMS: atom_id res chain seq x y z
N MET A 1 22.75 -13.76 5.78
CA MET A 1 23.02 -13.18 4.45
C MET A 1 21.79 -12.36 4.10
N PHE A 2 21.80 -11.06 4.39
CA PHE A 2 20.62 -10.20 4.22
C PHE A 2 20.53 -9.78 2.76
N ASP A 3 19.42 -10.12 2.10
CA ASP A 3 19.07 -9.61 0.78
C ASP A 3 19.06 -8.08 0.83
N THR A 4 20.06 -7.47 0.22
CA THR A 4 20.03 -6.08 -0.22
C THR A 4 19.05 -5.99 -1.38
N LEU A 5 17.76 -5.92 -1.05
CA LEU A 5 16.77 -5.37 -1.98
C LEU A 5 17.22 -3.95 -2.36
N PRO A 6 16.99 -3.50 -3.60
CA PRO A 6 17.32 -2.15 -4.02
C PRO A 6 16.67 -1.17 -3.04
N SER A 7 17.51 -0.41 -2.35
CA SER A 7 17.11 0.66 -1.45
C SER A 7 16.40 1.72 -2.29
N TYR A 8 15.09 1.58 -2.42
CA TYR A 8 14.24 2.66 -2.92
C TYR A 8 14.19 3.70 -1.80
N PRO A 9 14.84 4.87 -1.94
CA PRO A 9 14.95 5.83 -0.84
C PRO A 9 13.60 6.41 -0.40
N TRP A 10 12.55 6.20 -1.20
CA TRP A 10 11.18 6.61 -0.92
C TRP A 10 10.28 5.50 -0.38
N LEU A 11 10.71 4.23 -0.38
CA LEU A 11 9.93 3.12 0.18
C LEU A 11 10.48 2.78 1.57
N PRO A 12 9.67 2.80 2.63
CA PRO A 12 10.14 2.42 3.95
C PRO A 12 10.63 0.96 3.92
N PRO A 13 11.75 0.63 4.59
CA PRO A 13 12.26 -0.73 4.65
C PRO A 13 11.23 -1.66 5.30
N LEU A 14 11.27 -2.95 4.95
CA LEU A 14 10.47 -3.97 5.63
C LEU A 14 10.83 -4.02 7.11
N MET A 15 9.82 -4.21 7.96
CA MET A 15 9.99 -4.29 9.41
C MET A 15 9.96 -5.74 9.89
N THR A 16 10.73 -6.04 10.93
CA THR A 16 10.69 -7.37 11.57
C THR A 16 9.49 -7.49 12.51
N GLY A 17 9.09 -8.72 12.83
CA GLY A 17 8.03 -8.96 13.81
C GLY A 17 8.35 -8.38 15.18
N SER A 18 9.62 -8.42 15.61
CA SER A 18 10.09 -7.83 16.87
C SER A 18 9.98 -6.31 16.89
N GLU A 19 10.40 -5.66 15.80
CA GLU A 19 10.32 -4.20 15.66
C GLU A 19 8.87 -3.72 15.64
N LEU A 20 7.99 -4.44 14.92
CA LEU A 20 6.56 -4.15 14.92
C LEU A 20 5.93 -4.32 16.31
N ALA A 21 6.31 -5.37 17.04
CA ALA A 21 5.83 -5.61 18.39
C ALA A 21 6.25 -4.47 19.34
N GLU A 22 7.50 -4.04 19.28
CA GLU A 22 8.02 -2.93 20.09
C GLU A 22 7.31 -1.61 19.75
N ALA A 23 7.13 -1.30 18.46
CA ALA A 23 6.41 -0.12 18.00
C ALA A 23 4.96 -0.08 18.53
N MET A 24 4.33 -1.24 18.68
CA MET A 24 2.98 -1.42 19.23
C MET A 24 2.95 -1.62 20.76
N ARG A 25 4.08 -1.39 21.44
CA ARG A 25 4.24 -1.50 22.90
C ARG A 25 4.00 -2.91 23.48
N TYR A 26 4.19 -3.95 22.68
CA TYR A 26 4.30 -5.32 23.19
C TYR A 26 5.74 -5.58 23.67
N SER A 27 5.90 -6.51 24.63
CA SER A 27 7.22 -6.96 25.10
C SER A 27 8.01 -7.78 24.06
N GLY A 28 7.39 -8.12 22.93
CA GLY A 28 7.97 -8.90 21.85
C GLY A 28 6.91 -9.69 21.07
N VAL A 29 7.36 -10.67 20.27
CA VAL A 29 6.51 -11.50 19.39
C VAL A 29 5.79 -12.61 20.18
N THR A 30 4.92 -12.20 21.10
CA THR A 30 4.14 -13.08 21.98
C THR A 30 2.90 -13.68 21.29
N SER A 31 2.24 -14.64 21.94
CA SER A 31 0.96 -15.17 21.47
C SER A 31 -0.12 -14.10 21.38
N ALA A 32 -0.15 -13.16 22.33
CA ALA A 32 -1.05 -12.01 22.32
C ALA A 32 -0.82 -11.12 21.10
N PHE A 33 0.45 -10.78 20.80
CA PHE A 33 0.81 -10.02 19.60
C PHE A 33 0.39 -10.74 18.31
N ARG A 34 0.63 -12.06 18.20
CA ARG A 34 0.19 -12.84 17.03
C ARG A 34 -1.33 -12.91 16.91
N GLY A 35 -2.05 -12.97 18.03
CA GLY A 35 -3.51 -12.89 18.07
C GLY A 35 -4.03 -11.55 17.57
N TRP A 36 -3.38 -10.46 17.99
CA TRP A 36 -3.68 -9.10 17.53
C TRP A 36 -3.41 -8.90 16.03
N LEU A 37 -2.30 -9.43 15.51
CA LEU A 37 -2.04 -9.42 14.06
C LEU A 37 -3.16 -10.14 13.29
N LYS A 38 -3.62 -11.29 13.79
CA LYS A 38 -4.74 -12.03 13.19
C LYS A 38 -6.07 -11.28 13.28
N SER A 39 -6.37 -10.61 14.39
CA SER A 39 -7.62 -9.86 14.54
C SER A 39 -7.72 -8.67 13.58
N LEU A 40 -6.57 -8.08 13.23
CA LEU A 40 -6.47 -7.01 12.23
C LEU A 40 -6.23 -7.56 10.81
N ASP A 41 -6.11 -8.87 10.64
CA ASP A 41 -5.73 -9.55 9.39
C ASP A 41 -4.50 -8.89 8.71
N ILE A 42 -3.50 -8.59 9.55
CA ILE A 42 -2.15 -8.21 9.14
C ILE A 42 -1.40 -9.48 8.78
N LYS A 43 -0.91 -9.56 7.54
CA LYS A 43 -0.20 -10.73 7.01
C LYS A 43 1.29 -10.41 6.86
N PRO A 44 2.16 -11.39 7.13
CA PRO A 44 3.57 -11.25 6.81
C PRO A 44 3.77 -11.28 5.29
N VAL A 45 4.95 -10.85 4.84
CA VAL A 45 5.36 -10.91 3.44
C VAL A 45 5.36 -12.37 2.98
N PRO A 46 4.77 -12.70 1.81
CA PRO A 46 4.78 -14.05 1.27
C PRO A 46 6.19 -14.63 1.19
N GLY A 47 6.39 -15.84 1.73
CA GLY A 47 7.69 -16.50 1.80
C GLY A 47 8.62 -16.01 2.92
N ARG A 48 8.24 -14.98 3.68
CA ARG A 48 9.03 -14.43 4.80
C ARG A 48 8.13 -14.17 6.02
N SER A 49 7.94 -15.20 6.85
CA SER A 49 6.98 -15.19 7.96
C SER A 49 7.28 -14.20 9.09
N ASP A 50 8.49 -13.67 9.17
CA ASP A 50 8.92 -12.71 10.20
C ASP A 50 9.03 -11.26 9.70
N LEU A 51 8.76 -11.02 8.42
CA LEU A 51 8.83 -9.68 7.82
C LEU A 51 7.44 -9.16 7.50
N TYR A 52 7.24 -7.88 7.78
CA TYR A 52 6.00 -7.17 7.53
C TYR A 52 6.26 -5.94 6.68
N ASP A 53 5.28 -5.61 5.85
CA ASP A 53 5.27 -4.37 5.08
C ASP A 53 4.67 -3.25 5.95
N PRO A 54 5.42 -2.16 6.24
CA PRO A 54 4.91 -1.00 6.97
C PRO A 54 3.62 -0.41 6.37
N HIS A 55 3.50 -0.40 5.04
CA HIS A 55 2.30 0.12 4.37
C HIS A 55 1.10 -0.77 4.61
N HIS A 56 1.26 -2.09 4.52
CA HIS A 56 0.18 -3.04 4.83
C HIS A 56 -0.30 -2.88 6.26
N VAL A 57 0.65 -2.85 7.23
CA VAL A 57 0.33 -2.66 8.65
C VAL A 57 -0.45 -1.35 8.85
N ARG A 58 0.03 -0.24 8.28
CA ARG A 58 -0.61 1.07 8.41
C ARG A 58 -2.01 1.08 7.81
N HIS A 59 -2.19 0.46 6.65
CA HIS A 59 -3.49 0.34 6.00
C HIS A 59 -4.50 -0.38 6.90
N ARG A 60 -4.13 -1.56 7.43
CA ARG A 60 -5.01 -2.34 8.33
C ARG A 60 -5.32 -1.61 9.63
N LEU A 61 -4.37 -0.87 10.18
CA LEU A 61 -4.60 -0.01 11.35
C LEU A 61 -5.60 1.10 11.04
N ASN A 62 -5.46 1.78 9.90
CA ASN A 62 -6.41 2.80 9.50
C ASN A 62 -7.81 2.20 9.31
N GLU A 63 -7.93 1.02 8.70
CA GLU A 63 -9.20 0.31 8.57
C GLU A 63 -9.84 0.00 9.93
N ALA A 64 -9.06 -0.54 10.86
CA ALA A 64 -9.55 -0.88 12.20
C ALA A 64 -9.95 0.36 13.02
N GLN A 65 -9.33 1.51 12.75
CA GLN A 65 -9.67 2.80 13.37
C GLN A 65 -10.85 3.51 12.68
N GLY A 66 -11.44 2.92 11.62
CA GLY A 66 -12.48 3.57 10.82
C GLY A 66 -11.97 4.76 10.00
N LEU A 67 -10.65 4.88 9.84
CA LEU A 67 -9.94 5.89 9.06
C LEU A 67 -9.66 5.44 7.63
N SER A 68 -10.18 4.28 7.19
CA SER A 68 -10.26 3.93 5.76
C SER A 68 -10.73 5.18 5.03
N LEU A 69 -9.96 5.65 4.04
CA LEU A 69 -10.18 6.89 3.30
C LEU A 69 -11.65 7.04 2.87
N ARG A 70 -12.50 7.53 3.78
CA ARG A 70 -13.90 7.87 3.51
C ARG A 70 -14.01 9.31 3.01
N GLY A 71 -12.87 9.96 2.78
CA GLY A 71 -12.75 11.36 2.37
C GLY A 71 -11.65 11.64 1.36
N PHE A 72 -10.98 10.62 0.81
CA PHE A 72 -10.28 10.81 -0.45
C PHE A 72 -11.18 10.28 -1.56
N THR A 73 -12.29 10.98 -1.77
CA THR A 73 -12.75 11.15 -3.15
C THR A 73 -11.56 11.83 -3.81
N PRO A 74 -10.87 11.20 -4.79
CA PRO A 74 -9.98 11.97 -5.65
C PRO A 74 -10.81 13.18 -6.10
N PRO A 75 -10.30 14.43 -6.06
CA PRO A 75 -11.02 15.51 -6.72
C PRO A 75 -11.35 14.96 -8.10
N GLU A 76 -12.64 14.83 -8.40
CA GLU A 76 -13.10 14.29 -9.67
C GLU A 76 -12.22 14.96 -10.70
N ALA A 77 -11.39 14.15 -11.37
CA ALA A 77 -10.57 14.69 -12.45
C ALA A 77 -11.54 15.51 -13.29
N PRO A 78 -11.18 16.77 -13.65
CA PRO A 78 -12.10 17.60 -14.42
C PRO A 78 -12.59 16.73 -15.55
N THR A 79 -13.91 16.62 -15.66
CA THR A 79 -14.59 15.83 -16.69
C THR A 79 -14.28 16.51 -18.03
N GLU A 80 -13.04 16.38 -18.49
CA GLU A 80 -12.64 16.69 -19.84
C GLU A 80 -13.39 15.67 -20.66
N ASN A 81 -14.44 16.16 -21.31
CA ASN A 81 -15.25 15.49 -22.31
C ASN A 81 -14.37 14.57 -23.16
N ASN A 82 -14.27 13.30 -22.76
CA ASN A 82 -13.63 12.26 -23.55
C ASN A 82 -14.67 11.79 -24.56
N GLU A 83 -15.13 12.74 -25.38
CA GLU A 83 -15.82 12.43 -26.62
C GLU A 83 -14.89 11.52 -27.41
N PRO A 84 -15.32 10.30 -27.78
CA PRO A 84 -14.46 9.37 -28.50
C PRO A 84 -14.07 10.00 -29.84
N ARG A 85 -12.87 10.56 -29.92
CA ARG A 85 -12.36 11.15 -31.17
C ARG A 85 -12.32 10.07 -32.23
N SER A 86 -13.09 10.28 -33.31
CA SER A 86 -13.16 9.38 -34.45
C SER A 86 -11.77 9.12 -35.03
N LEU A 87 -11.48 7.86 -35.36
CA LEU A 87 -10.24 7.43 -36.03
C LEU A 87 -9.97 8.20 -37.34
N THR A 88 -11.03 8.72 -37.97
CA THR A 88 -10.95 9.56 -39.17
C THR A 88 -10.32 10.92 -38.87
N GLU A 89 -10.65 11.52 -37.73
CA GLU A 89 -10.10 12.81 -37.27
C GLU A 89 -8.59 12.71 -37.03
N MET A 90 -8.16 11.64 -36.34
CA MET A 90 -6.74 11.36 -36.08
C MET A 90 -5.95 11.14 -37.38
N ARG A 91 -6.55 10.50 -38.39
CA ARG A 91 -5.91 10.24 -39.68
C ARG A 91 -5.75 11.51 -40.52
N ARG A 92 -6.70 12.45 -40.47
CA ARG A 92 -6.60 13.75 -41.15
C ARG A 92 -5.47 14.59 -40.58
N GLN A 93 -5.35 14.69 -39.26
CA GLN A 93 -4.23 15.41 -38.63
C GLN A 93 -2.87 14.85 -39.03
N ARG A 94 -2.76 13.53 -39.23
CA ARG A 94 -1.50 12.90 -39.67
C ARG A 94 -1.15 13.17 -41.13
N ARG A 95 -2.13 13.49 -41.98
CA ARG A 95 -1.94 13.71 -43.42
C ARG A 95 -2.04 15.17 -43.83
N GLY A 96 -2.39 16.07 -42.92
CA GLY A 96 -2.43 17.51 -43.13
C GLY A 96 -1.10 18.17 -42.75
N LYS A 97 -0.07 17.96 -43.55
CA LYS A 97 1.09 18.86 -43.66
C LYS A 97 1.58 18.85 -45.10
#